data_AF-A0A6B3F496-F1
#
_entry.id   AF-A0A6B3F496-F1
#
_cell.length_a   1.000
_cell.length_b   1.000
_cell.length_c   1.000
_cell.angle_alpha   90.00
_cell.angle_beta   90.00
_cell.angle_gamma   90.00
#
_symmetry.space_group_name_H-M   'P 1'
#
loop_
_entity.id
_entity.type
_entity.pdbx_description
1 polymer ?
#
loop_
_entity_poly.entity_id
_entity_poly.type
_entity_poly.pdbx_seq_one_letter_code
_entity_poly.pdbx_strand_id
1 'polypeptide(L)'
;SDNSASDSASKGSSASSSSKGASDEASSPAAGQDQSMDEAGPFGPGCAGVPKSGAGSFDGMAQDPVATAASNNPALSTLVTAVKKAGLVDTLNNAKNITVFA
;
A
#
# COMPACT_ATOMS: atom_id res chain seq x y z
N SER A 1 32.91 -23.84 -36.57
CA SER A 1 33.33 -23.23 -35.29
C SER A 1 33.18 -24.28 -34.22
N ASP A 2 34.31 -24.81 -33.74
CA ASP A 2 34.41 -25.91 -32.78
C ASP A 2 34.05 -25.46 -31.35
N ASN A 3 33.54 -26.42 -30.58
CA ASN A 3 33.06 -26.30 -29.20
C ASN A 3 34.14 -26.78 -28.21
N SER A 4 34.49 -25.96 -27.22
CA SER A 4 35.31 -26.39 -26.06
C SER A 4 34.69 -25.92 -24.75
N ALA A 5 34.45 -26.88 -23.86
CA ALA A 5 33.94 -26.72 -22.51
C ALA A 5 35.06 -26.91 -21.46
N SER A 6 34.72 -26.55 -20.19
CA SER A 6 35.35 -26.98 -18.93
C SER A 6 36.57 -26.16 -18.45
N ASP A 7 36.85 -25.93 -17.16
CA ASP A 7 36.16 -25.81 -15.85
C ASP A 7 37.30 -25.41 -14.85
N SER A 8 36.95 -25.07 -13.61
CA SER A 8 37.77 -25.22 -12.38
C SER A 8 38.54 -24.02 -11.79
N ALA A 9 37.82 -23.34 -10.89
CA ALA A 9 38.07 -23.21 -9.43
C ALA A 9 39.46 -22.82 -8.88
N SER A 10 39.52 -21.76 -8.04
CA SER A 10 39.83 -21.87 -6.60
C SER A 10 40.10 -20.54 -5.85
N LYS A 11 39.41 -20.41 -4.70
CA LYS A 11 39.88 -19.95 -3.37
C LYS A 11 40.14 -18.46 -3.09
N GLY A 12 39.53 -17.99 -2.00
CA GLY A 12 40.05 -16.85 -1.23
C GLY A 12 39.06 -16.22 -0.25
N SER A 13 38.72 -16.93 0.82
CA SER A 13 38.02 -16.34 1.98
C SER A 13 38.86 -15.25 2.65
N SER A 14 38.24 -14.13 3.02
CA SER A 14 38.69 -13.30 4.13
C SER A 14 37.49 -12.74 4.88
N ALA A 15 37.24 -13.34 6.04
CA ALA A 15 36.36 -12.85 7.09
C ALA A 15 37.09 -11.87 8.01
N SER A 16 36.32 -11.26 8.92
CA SER A 16 36.69 -10.40 10.07
C SER A 16 36.77 -8.89 9.77
N SER A 17 36.23 -7.97 10.58
CA SER A 17 35.55 -8.07 11.89
C SER A 17 34.96 -6.70 12.30
N SER A 18 33.77 -6.74 12.92
CA SER A 18 33.36 -6.12 14.21
C SER A 18 33.87 -4.70 14.54
N SER A 19 33.08 -3.71 14.95
CA SER A 19 32.11 -3.65 16.06
C SER A 19 31.79 -2.17 16.38
N LYS A 20 30.76 -1.96 17.21
CA LYS A 20 30.32 -0.75 17.96
C LYS A 20 28.94 -0.29 17.46
N GLY A 21 27.90 -0.26 18.28
CA GLY A 21 27.77 -0.42 19.73
C GLY A 21 26.40 0.17 20.06
N ALA A 22 25.66 -0.51 20.93
CA ALA A 22 24.36 -0.08 21.40
C ALA A 22 24.44 1.27 22.13
N SER A 23 23.39 2.06 22.02
CA SER A 23 23.03 3.08 23.02
C SER A 23 21.51 3.16 23.06
N ASP A 24 21.01 2.64 24.17
CA ASP A 24 19.65 2.64 24.67
C ASP A 24 19.06 4.05 24.92
N GLU A 25 17.74 4.02 25.10
CA GLU A 25 16.89 4.96 25.84
C GLU A 25 16.58 6.33 25.23
N ALA A 26 15.31 6.48 24.83
CA ALA A 26 14.35 7.12 25.74
C ALA A 26 12.92 6.70 25.37
N SER A 27 12.32 5.87 26.23
CA SER A 27 10.86 5.80 26.36
C SER A 27 10.37 7.18 26.77
N SER A 28 9.65 7.87 25.89
CA SER A 28 8.74 8.93 26.32
C SER A 28 7.36 8.31 26.57
N PRO A 29 6.74 8.58 27.73
CA PRO A 29 5.44 8.04 28.09
C PRO A 29 4.35 8.64 27.19
N ALA A 30 3.28 7.87 27.05
CA ALA A 30 2.04 8.29 26.44
C ALA A 30 1.56 9.63 27.03
N ALA A 31 1.57 10.68 26.20
CA ALA A 31 0.46 11.63 26.19
C ALA A 31 -0.63 10.91 25.38
N GLY A 32 -1.63 10.31 26.02
CA GLY A 32 -2.64 11.09 26.70
C GLY A 32 -3.74 11.35 25.68
N GLN A 33 -4.52 10.30 25.45
CA GLN A 33 -5.87 10.26 24.90
C GLN A 33 -6.37 11.56 24.24
N ASP A 34 -6.50 11.51 22.92
CA ASP A 34 -7.81 11.76 22.37
C ASP A 34 -8.24 10.50 21.62
N GLN A 35 -8.68 9.50 22.38
CA GLN A 35 -9.68 8.57 21.84
C GLN A 35 -10.99 9.35 21.76
N SER A 36 -11.05 10.30 20.82
CA SER A 36 -12.28 10.53 20.12
C SER A 36 -12.65 9.20 19.47
N MET A 37 -13.49 8.43 20.18
CA MET A 37 -14.38 7.47 19.53
C MET A 37 -15.50 8.21 18.75
N ASP A 38 -15.17 9.40 18.25
CA ASP A 38 -16.02 10.27 17.46
C ASP A 38 -15.30 10.38 16.11
N GLU A 39 -15.85 9.67 15.12
CA GLU A 39 -15.32 9.39 13.78
C GLU A 39 -14.22 8.32 13.70
N ALA A 40 -14.63 7.07 13.45
CA ALA A 40 -13.76 6.03 12.90
C ALA A 40 -13.29 6.45 11.49
N GLY A 41 -12.29 7.33 11.46
CA GLY A 41 -11.71 7.85 10.24
C GLY A 41 -10.96 6.78 9.44
N PRO A 42 -10.62 7.08 8.19
CA PRO A 42 -9.83 6.20 7.34
C PRO A 42 -8.47 5.90 7.99
N PHE A 43 -8.06 4.64 7.96
CA PHE A 43 -6.87 4.16 8.67
C PHE A 43 -5.75 3.71 7.73
N GLY A 44 -4.50 4.00 8.14
CA GLY A 44 -3.28 3.59 7.45
C GLY A 44 -2.47 4.77 6.88
N PRO A 45 -1.18 4.53 6.53
CA PRO A 45 -0.27 5.60 6.09
C PRO A 45 -0.70 6.25 4.76
N GLY A 46 -1.45 5.53 3.93
CA GLY A 46 -1.97 6.03 2.65
C GLY A 46 -3.14 7.02 2.78
N CYS A 47 -3.79 7.12 3.94
CA CYS A 47 -4.98 7.96 4.10
C CYS A 47 -4.69 9.46 3.95
N ALA A 48 -3.45 9.89 4.20
CA ALA A 48 -3.02 11.27 3.98
C ALA A 48 -2.97 11.66 2.49
N GLY A 49 -2.88 10.68 1.58
CA GLY A 49 -2.84 10.91 0.14
C GLY A 49 -4.22 11.05 -0.51
N VAL A 50 -5.29 10.80 0.24
CA VAL A 50 -6.66 10.89 -0.29
C VAL A 50 -7.18 12.32 -0.12
N PRO A 51 -7.80 12.91 -1.17
CA PRO A 51 -8.42 14.21 -1.07
C PRO A 51 -9.39 14.31 0.11
N LYS A 52 -9.36 15.43 0.83
CA LYS A 52 -10.25 15.67 1.97
C LYS A 52 -11.69 16.02 1.56
N SER A 53 -11.91 16.42 0.31
CA SER A 53 -13.20 16.83 -0.23
C SER A 53 -13.29 16.56 -1.73
N GLY A 54 -14.52 16.54 -2.27
CA GLY A 54 -14.80 16.23 -3.67
C GLY A 54 -15.00 14.74 -3.93
N ALA A 55 -15.28 14.36 -5.18
CA ALA A 55 -15.66 12.99 -5.52
C ALA A 55 -14.57 11.92 -5.20
N GLY A 56 -13.30 12.34 -5.16
CA GLY A 56 -12.19 11.46 -4.77
C GLY A 56 -11.94 11.36 -3.26
N SER A 57 -12.72 12.06 -2.42
CA SER A 57 -12.63 11.94 -0.96
C SER A 57 -13.31 10.68 -0.45
N PHE A 58 -13.07 10.32 0.81
CA PHE A 58 -13.76 9.18 1.42
C PHE A 58 -15.28 9.33 1.41
N ASP A 59 -15.80 10.52 1.73
CA ASP A 59 -17.24 10.80 1.65
C ASP A 59 -17.76 10.75 0.21
N GLY A 60 -17.02 11.33 -0.74
CA GLY A 60 -17.39 11.28 -2.17
C GLY A 60 -17.44 9.84 -2.69
N MET A 61 -16.41 9.05 -2.37
CA MET A 61 -16.31 7.65 -2.74
C MET A 61 -17.39 6.78 -2.07
N ALA A 62 -17.85 7.13 -0.87
CA ALA A 62 -18.92 6.40 -0.17
C ALA A 62 -20.30 6.57 -0.84
N GLN A 63 -20.49 7.65 -1.59
CA GLN A 63 -21.74 7.91 -2.30
C GLN A 63 -21.80 7.34 -3.72
N ASP A 64 -20.64 7.01 -4.29
CA ASP A 64 -20.52 6.52 -5.66
C ASP A 64 -20.40 4.97 -5.69
N PRO A 65 -20.90 4.32 -6.77
CA PRO A 65 -20.59 2.92 -7.03
C PRO A 65 -19.08 2.68 -7.12
N VAL A 66 -18.63 1.49 -6.72
CA VAL A 66 -17.22 1.17 -6.50
C VAL A 66 -16.28 1.55 -7.66
N ALA A 67 -16.64 1.24 -8.91
CA ALA A 67 -15.77 1.54 -10.04
C ALA A 67 -15.74 3.04 -10.38
N THR A 68 -16.84 3.75 -10.11
CA THR A 68 -16.92 5.22 -10.23
C THR A 68 -16.08 5.88 -9.15
N ALA A 69 -16.28 5.48 -7.89
CA ALA A 69 -15.50 5.95 -6.74
C ALA A 69 -13.99 5.78 -6.95
N ALA A 70 -13.56 4.58 -7.38
CA ALA A 70 -12.15 4.30 -7.68
C ALA A 70 -11.59 5.19 -8.81
N SER A 71 -12.41 5.57 -9.79
CA SER A 71 -11.99 6.42 -10.92
C SER A 71 -11.77 7.87 -10.53
N ASN A 72 -12.40 8.34 -9.45
CA ASN A 72 -12.31 9.71 -8.98
C ASN A 72 -11.09 9.96 -8.07
N ASN A 73 -10.38 8.90 -7.66
CA ASN A 73 -9.20 9.00 -6.81
C ASN A 73 -7.92 8.65 -7.59
N PRO A 74 -6.98 9.60 -7.76
CA PRO A 74 -5.73 9.38 -8.51
C PRO A 74 -4.89 8.21 -7.98
N ALA A 75 -4.90 7.98 -6.66
CA ALA A 75 -4.16 6.89 -6.02
C ALA A 75 -4.68 5.50 -6.43
N LEU A 76 -5.93 5.41 -6.90
CA LEU A 76 -6.60 4.16 -7.28
C LEU A 76 -6.60 3.92 -8.81
N SER A 77 -5.88 4.72 -9.59
CA SER A 77 -5.83 4.61 -11.06
C SER A 77 -5.33 3.24 -11.56
N THR A 78 -4.40 2.60 -10.85
CA THR A 78 -3.95 1.24 -11.15
C THR A 78 -5.06 0.21 -10.96
N LEU A 79 -5.84 0.33 -9.88
CA LEU A 79 -7.02 -0.51 -9.64
C LEU A 79 -8.02 -0.37 -10.79
N VAL A 80 -8.36 0.87 -11.17
CA VAL A 80 -9.32 1.14 -12.26
C VAL A 80 -8.85 0.53 -13.58
N THR A 81 -7.55 0.59 -13.85
CA THR A 81 -6.96 -0.02 -15.05
C THR A 81 -7.12 -1.55 -15.01
N ALA A 82 -6.86 -2.19 -13.86
CA ALA A 82 -7.01 -3.63 -13.70
C ALA A 82 -8.49 -4.06 -13.82
N VAL A 83 -9.41 -3.34 -13.17
CA VAL A 83 -10.86 -3.58 -13.23
C VAL A 83 -11.38 -3.49 -14.66
N LYS A 84 -10.95 -2.47 -15.42
CA LYS A 84 -11.30 -2.32 -16.84
C LYS A 84 -10.77 -3.48 -17.68
N LYS A 85 -9.51 -3.85 -17.51
CA LYS A 85 -8.91 -4.99 -18.22
C LYS A 85 -9.60 -6.32 -17.90
N ALA A 86 -10.07 -6.49 -16.67
CA ALA A 86 -10.80 -7.67 -16.23
C ALA A 86 -12.30 -7.65 -16.60
N GLY A 87 -12.82 -6.55 -17.17
CA GLY A 87 -14.25 -6.41 -17.47
C GLY A 87 -15.14 -6.39 -16.23
N LEU A 88 -14.61 -5.96 -15.08
CA LEU A 88 -15.31 -6.02 -13.79
C LEU A 88 -16.06 -4.73 -13.42
N VAL A 89 -16.06 -3.73 -14.29
CA VAL A 89 -16.66 -2.41 -14.00
C VAL A 89 -18.13 -2.56 -13.62
N ASP A 90 -18.92 -3.24 -14.45
CA ASP A 90 -20.34 -3.46 -14.20
C ASP A 90 -20.59 -4.32 -12.96
N THR A 91 -19.78 -5.37 -12.77
CA THR A 91 -19.86 -6.24 -11.59
C THR A 91 -19.64 -5.46 -10.31
N LEU A 92 -18.59 -4.63 -10.24
CA LEU A 92 -18.28 -3.84 -9.05
C LEU A 92 -19.30 -2.74 -8.79
N ASN A 93 -19.88 -2.14 -9.84
CA ASN A 93 -20.89 -1.10 -9.69
C ASN A 93 -22.26 -1.63 -9.25
N ASN A 94 -22.57 -2.89 -9.53
CA ASN A 94 -23.86 -3.50 -9.18
C ASN A 94 -23.78 -4.42 -7.95
N ALA A 95 -22.58 -4.85 -7.56
CA ALA A 95 -22.38 -5.67 -6.37
C ALA A 95 -22.73 -4.88 -5.10
N LYS A 96 -23.51 -5.51 -4.22
CA LYS A 96 -23.91 -4.93 -2.93
C LYS A 96 -23.10 -5.55 -1.81
N ASN A 97 -22.78 -4.75 -0.80
CA ASN A 97 -22.11 -5.19 0.43
C ASN A 97 -20.76 -5.90 0.17
N ILE A 98 -19.93 -5.33 -0.72
CA ILE A 98 -18.59 -5.83 -1.02
C ILE A 98 -17.51 -4.99 -0.35
N THR A 99 -16.37 -5.61 -0.06
CA THR A 99 -15.17 -4.94 0.43
C THR A 99 -14.06 -5.08 -0.60
N VAL A 100 -13.52 -3.95 -1.05
CA VAL A 100 -12.44 -3.92 -2.05
C VAL A 100 -11.11 -3.73 -1.35
N PHE A 101 -10.14 -4.58 -1.70
CA PHE A 101 -8.75 -4.45 -1.30
C PHE A 101 -7.96 -3.92 -2.50
N ALA A 102 -7.37 -2.74 -2.35
CA ALA A 102 -6.72 -1.99 -3.42
C ALA A 102 -5.42 -1.34 -2.95
#